data_AF-B0EG78-F1
#
_entry.id   AF-B0EG78-F1
#
_cell.length_a   1.000
_cell.length_b   1.000
_cell.length_c   1.000
_cell.angle_alpha   90.00
_cell.angle_beta   90.00
_cell.angle_gamma   90.00
#
_symmetry.space_group_name_H-M   'P 1'
#
loop_
_entity.id
_entity.type
_entity.pdbx_description
1 polymer ?
#
loop_
_entity_poly.entity_id
_entity_poly.type
_entity_poly.pdbx_seq_one_letter_code
_entity_poly.pdbx_strand_id
1 'polypeptide(L)'
;MLKRATHSRLTKSYDYSLTIKTKSVEEQEMIHLQQFIDILSNDFVNKRQLSKLSKNGIAKQVRGKVWKILIGYIPCEINKQKENLNNKRKDYIIMTNKLLKGGLTFNEEKCEEQIIKDLNRLTHDIPFLFHKKIQELMKRLLLIYAIKHPASGYVQGMSDMIVPFLIVYIDEYYFESYEKKIIDKFSQKELDELEADVYWSFCWILQSIQSHYTYDQPGIRNELKELEILTKKYNKKVDEHLKKLNMQYIQFAFRWFNCCLIREFPIELSLILWDGYISEPNGNGFEELNLYCCCSLLEIFSNTILQKDFTDLIVFLQNLPTKNWTKNDIQQLLFKAYAIYTMEHLK
;
A
#
# COMPACT_ATOMS: atom_id res chain seq x y z
N MET A 1 20.74 -77.41 -2.35
CA MET A 1 21.83 -76.43 -2.06
C MET A 1 21.38 -75.05 -2.47
N LEU A 2 21.42 -74.11 -1.52
CA LEU A 2 20.96 -72.72 -1.65
C LEU A 2 21.71 -71.94 -2.73
N LYS A 3 21.01 -71.10 -3.49
CA LYS A 3 21.57 -69.84 -4.04
C LYS A 3 20.61 -68.68 -3.80
N ARG A 4 21.13 -67.67 -3.08
CA ARG A 4 20.51 -66.37 -2.76
C ARG A 4 20.81 -65.34 -3.86
N ALA A 5 19.88 -64.38 -4.01
CA ALA A 5 20.01 -62.99 -4.46
C ALA A 5 20.53 -62.73 -5.89
N THR A 6 19.85 -61.93 -6.71
CA THR A 6 19.75 -60.47 -6.51
C THR A 6 18.50 -59.87 -7.22
N HIS A 7 17.78 -59.00 -6.50
CA HIS A 7 16.72 -58.15 -7.03
C HIS A 7 17.33 -56.93 -7.73
N SER A 8 17.08 -56.75 -9.04
CA SER A 8 17.30 -55.47 -9.71
C SER A 8 16.07 -54.57 -9.51
N ARG A 9 16.10 -53.70 -8.50
CA ARG A 9 15.16 -52.57 -8.43
C ARG A 9 15.58 -51.53 -9.47
N LEU A 10 14.82 -51.45 -10.56
CA LEU A 10 14.79 -50.30 -11.46
C LEU A 10 14.20 -49.11 -10.70
N THR A 11 15.05 -48.30 -10.05
CA THR A 11 14.65 -46.98 -9.56
C THR A 11 14.53 -46.05 -10.76
N LYS A 12 13.31 -45.87 -11.27
CA LYS A 12 12.98 -44.70 -12.09
C LYS A 12 13.18 -43.47 -11.21
N SER A 13 14.31 -42.80 -11.39
CA SER A 13 14.55 -41.43 -10.95
C SER A 13 13.47 -40.55 -11.60
N TYR A 14 12.40 -40.26 -10.87
CA TYR A 14 11.46 -39.21 -11.23
C TYR A 14 12.22 -37.88 -11.10
N ASP A 15 12.63 -37.36 -12.24
CA ASP A 15 13.24 -36.05 -12.35
C ASP A 15 12.17 -34.98 -12.07
N TYR A 16 12.03 -34.61 -10.81
CA TYR A 16 11.11 -33.56 -10.32
C TYR A 16 11.42 -32.17 -10.92
N SER A 17 12.54 -32.01 -11.63
CA SER A 17 12.91 -30.76 -12.27
C SER A 17 12.14 -30.46 -13.57
N LEU A 18 11.44 -31.46 -14.15
CA LEU A 18 10.73 -31.34 -15.42
C LEU A 18 9.23 -30.99 -15.29
N THR A 19 8.64 -31.05 -14.10
CA THR A 19 7.20 -30.78 -13.87
C THR A 19 6.87 -29.31 -13.56
N ILE A 20 7.87 -28.43 -13.53
CA ILE A 20 7.71 -26.99 -13.21
C ILE A 20 7.46 -26.13 -14.46
N LYS A 21 7.54 -26.70 -15.67
CA LYS A 21 7.18 -26.04 -16.94
C LYS A 21 5.89 -26.70 -17.46
N THR A 22 4.68 -26.26 -17.13
CA THR A 22 4.04 -25.03 -17.65
C THR A 22 2.65 -24.94 -17.01
N LYS A 23 2.53 -24.37 -15.80
CA LYS A 23 1.21 -24.08 -15.22
C LYS A 23 0.65 -22.80 -15.83
N SER A 24 -0.63 -22.77 -16.16
CA SER A 24 -1.29 -21.55 -16.66
C SER A 24 -1.21 -20.44 -15.61
N VAL A 25 -1.36 -19.17 -16.03
CA VAL A 25 -1.37 -18.03 -15.10
C VAL A 25 -2.47 -18.20 -14.05
N GLU A 26 -3.65 -18.68 -14.46
CA GLU A 26 -4.78 -18.96 -13.58
C GLU A 26 -4.45 -20.04 -12.54
N GLU A 27 -3.78 -21.13 -12.94
CA GLU A 27 -3.35 -22.17 -12.00
C GLU A 27 -2.35 -21.63 -10.97
N GLN A 28 -1.45 -20.73 -11.38
CA GLN A 28 -0.49 -20.11 -10.47
C GLN A 28 -1.17 -19.19 -9.46
N GLU A 29 -2.16 -18.41 -9.92
CA GLU A 29 -2.97 -17.55 -9.05
C GLU A 29 -3.80 -18.35 -8.05
N MET A 30 -4.37 -19.48 -8.48
CA MET A 30 -5.12 -20.38 -7.59
C MET A 30 -4.23 -21.04 -6.54
N ILE A 31 -3.02 -21.47 -6.91
CA ILE A 31 -2.05 -22.00 -5.94
C ILE A 31 -1.66 -20.91 -4.93
N HIS A 32 -1.40 -19.70 -5.40
CA HIS A 32 -1.03 -18.57 -4.55
C HIS A 32 -2.15 -18.22 -3.57
N LEU A 33 -3.41 -18.18 -4.04
CA LEU A 33 -4.58 -17.99 -3.20
C LEU A 33 -4.71 -19.11 -2.14
N GLN A 34 -4.53 -20.37 -2.54
CA GLN A 34 -4.63 -21.50 -1.63
C GLN A 34 -3.60 -21.41 -0.50
N GLN A 35 -2.37 -20.98 -0.80
CA GLN A 35 -1.34 -20.77 0.23
C GLN A 35 -1.77 -19.75 1.30
N PHE A 36 -2.48 -18.69 0.91
CA PHE A 36 -3.06 -17.76 1.88
C PHE A 36 -4.18 -18.38 2.69
N ILE A 37 -5.10 -19.10 2.04
CA ILE A 37 -6.22 -19.77 2.70
C ILE A 37 -5.70 -20.76 3.75
N ASP A 38 -4.67 -21.54 3.42
CA ASP A 38 -4.05 -22.50 4.34
C ASP A 38 -3.52 -21.82 5.60
N ILE A 39 -2.88 -20.65 5.47
CA ILE A 39 -2.38 -19.87 6.61
C ILE A 39 -3.55 -19.26 7.41
N LEU A 40 -4.53 -18.67 6.72
CA LEU A 40 -5.66 -17.94 7.31
C LEU A 40 -6.72 -18.83 7.97
N SER A 41 -6.67 -20.14 7.74
CA SER A 41 -7.60 -21.13 8.29
C SER A 41 -7.13 -21.73 9.63
N ASN A 42 -5.91 -21.44 10.07
CA ASN A 42 -5.40 -21.89 11.37
C ASN A 42 -6.00 -21.07 12.51
N ASP A 43 -6.38 -21.72 13.62
CA ASP A 43 -6.91 -21.06 14.82
C ASP A 43 -6.06 -19.85 15.27
N PHE A 44 -4.74 -19.96 15.09
CA PHE A 44 -3.78 -18.88 15.21
C PHE A 44 -3.08 -18.62 13.87
N VAL A 45 -3.28 -17.44 13.29
CA VAL A 45 -2.65 -17.04 12.03
C VAL A 45 -1.17 -16.72 12.25
N ASN A 46 -0.27 -17.44 11.57
CA ASN A 46 1.17 -17.18 11.65
C ASN A 46 1.53 -15.90 10.88
N LYS A 47 1.59 -14.77 11.60
CA LYS A 47 1.90 -13.44 11.03
C LYS A 47 3.22 -13.39 10.26
N ARG A 48 4.24 -14.16 10.68
CA ARG A 48 5.55 -14.20 10.02
C ARG A 48 5.48 -14.91 8.66
N GLN A 49 4.79 -16.05 8.59
CA GLN A 49 4.57 -16.75 7.33
C GLN A 49 3.69 -15.91 6.39
N LEU A 50 2.65 -15.28 6.94
CA LEU A 50 1.75 -14.41 6.19
C LEU A 50 2.49 -13.22 5.57
N SER A 51 3.31 -12.52 6.35
CA SER A 51 4.17 -11.43 5.88
C SER A 51 5.12 -11.91 4.77
N LYS A 52 5.82 -13.04 4.96
CA LYS A 52 6.73 -13.58 3.95
C LYS A 52 6.04 -13.88 2.62
N LEU A 53 4.84 -14.46 2.66
CA LEU A 53 4.06 -14.76 1.45
C LEU A 53 3.56 -13.47 0.77
N SER A 54 3.20 -12.47 1.56
CA SER A 54 2.63 -11.20 1.10
C SER A 54 3.62 -10.28 0.36
N LYS A 55 4.94 -10.45 0.58
CA LYS A 55 5.99 -9.70 -0.16
C LYS A 55 5.91 -9.85 -1.69
N ASN A 56 5.32 -10.93 -2.20
CA ASN A 56 5.15 -11.18 -3.64
C ASN A 56 3.78 -10.73 -4.18
N GLY A 57 3.04 -9.95 -3.39
CA GLY A 57 1.66 -9.55 -3.64
C GLY A 57 0.66 -10.52 -3.02
N ILE A 58 -0.52 -10.02 -2.66
CA ILE A 58 -1.59 -10.78 -2.02
C ILE A 58 -2.69 -11.08 -3.04
N ALA A 59 -3.33 -12.25 -2.94
CA ALA A 59 -4.47 -12.58 -3.78
C ALA A 59 -5.67 -11.65 -3.44
N LYS A 60 -6.35 -11.13 -4.47
CA LYS A 60 -7.41 -10.11 -4.32
C LYS A 60 -8.46 -10.54 -3.30
N GLN A 61 -8.83 -11.82 -3.33
CA GLN A 61 -9.90 -12.42 -2.53
C GLN A 61 -9.66 -12.36 -1.02
N VAL A 62 -8.39 -12.33 -0.61
CA VAL A 62 -8.00 -12.37 0.82
C VAL A 62 -7.29 -11.10 1.27
N ARG A 63 -7.00 -10.16 0.35
CA ARG A 63 -6.17 -8.97 0.62
C ARG A 63 -6.65 -8.20 1.83
N GLY A 64 -7.94 -7.90 1.91
CA GLY A 64 -8.46 -7.10 3.02
C GLY A 64 -8.28 -7.77 4.39
N LYS A 65 -8.60 -9.06 4.51
CA LYS A 65 -8.32 -9.83 5.74
C LYS A 65 -6.82 -9.87 6.07
N VAL A 66 -5.97 -10.10 5.08
CA VAL A 66 -4.50 -10.14 5.25
C VAL A 66 -3.98 -8.79 5.73
N TRP A 67 -4.38 -7.69 5.10
CA TRP A 67 -4.00 -6.33 5.51
C TRP A 67 -4.41 -6.07 6.96
N LYS A 68 -5.67 -6.35 7.32
CA LYS A 68 -6.18 -6.14 8.69
C LYS A 68 -5.36 -6.92 9.73
N ILE A 69 -4.86 -8.13 9.41
CA ILE A 69 -3.98 -8.92 10.31
C ILE A 69 -2.57 -8.34 10.36
N LEU A 70 -1.98 -8.03 9.20
CA LEU A 70 -0.59 -7.57 9.12
C LEU A 70 -0.39 -6.22 9.82
N ILE A 71 -1.34 -5.30 9.68
CA ILE A 71 -1.32 -4.02 10.39
C ILE A 71 -1.72 -4.14 11.88
N GLY A 72 -2.19 -5.32 12.30
CA GLY A 72 -2.63 -5.56 13.68
C GLY A 72 -3.98 -4.93 14.03
N TYR A 73 -4.78 -4.57 13.03
CA TYR A 73 -6.15 -4.12 13.25
C TYR A 73 -7.03 -5.24 13.81
N ILE A 74 -6.86 -6.46 13.30
CA ILE A 74 -7.48 -7.67 13.87
C ILE A 74 -6.41 -8.64 14.41
N PRO A 75 -6.70 -9.37 15.50
CA PRO A 75 -5.75 -10.29 16.12
C PRO A 75 -5.50 -11.55 15.28
N CYS A 76 -4.38 -12.23 15.55
CA CYS A 76 -4.04 -13.49 14.89
C CYS A 76 -4.96 -14.65 15.31
N GLU A 77 -5.56 -14.58 16.50
CA GLU A 77 -6.50 -15.59 16.99
C GLU A 77 -7.88 -15.44 16.33
N ILE A 78 -8.28 -16.43 15.52
CA ILE A 78 -9.51 -16.37 14.71
C ILE A 78 -10.75 -16.16 15.59
N ASN A 79 -10.82 -16.83 16.74
CA ASN A 79 -11.97 -16.75 17.65
C ASN A 79 -12.19 -15.34 18.25
N LYS A 80 -11.17 -14.48 18.31
CA LYS A 80 -11.26 -13.10 18.82
C LYS A 80 -11.52 -12.06 17.73
N GLN A 81 -11.30 -12.39 16.45
CA GLN A 81 -11.37 -11.41 15.35
C GLN A 81 -12.72 -10.71 15.25
N LYS A 82 -13.82 -11.47 15.33
CA LYS A 82 -15.18 -10.93 15.21
C LYS A 82 -15.51 -9.95 16.33
N GLU A 83 -15.19 -10.31 17.58
CA GLU A 83 -15.43 -9.45 18.73
C GLU A 83 -14.59 -8.16 18.65
N ASN A 84 -13.30 -8.30 18.32
CA ASN A 84 -12.39 -7.17 18.17
C ASN A 84 -12.88 -6.16 17.12
N LEU A 85 -13.26 -6.64 15.93
CA LEU A 85 -13.84 -5.80 14.88
C LEU A 85 -15.09 -5.07 15.37
N ASN A 86 -16.03 -5.79 16.00
CA ASN A 86 -17.25 -5.18 16.52
C ASN A 86 -16.96 -4.07 17.53
N ASN A 87 -15.97 -4.25 18.42
CA ASN A 87 -15.60 -3.24 19.40
C ASN A 87 -14.95 -2.02 18.72
N LYS A 88 -14.01 -2.23 17.80
CA LYS A 88 -13.39 -1.15 17.02
C LYS A 88 -14.40 -0.34 16.20
N ARG A 89 -15.36 -1.01 15.58
CA ARG A 89 -16.44 -0.37 14.80
C ARG A 89 -17.38 0.42 15.70
N LYS A 90 -17.73 -0.12 16.89
CA LYS A 90 -18.50 0.63 17.90
C LYS A 90 -17.78 1.89 18.37
N ASP A 91 -16.47 1.80 18.65
CA ASP A 91 -15.66 2.95 19.06
C ASP A 91 -15.69 4.05 17.99
N TYR A 92 -15.60 3.66 16.71
CA TYR A 92 -15.73 4.59 15.60
C TYR A 92 -17.10 5.26 15.53
N ILE A 93 -18.18 4.48 15.63
CA ILE A 93 -19.56 4.99 15.62
C ILE A 93 -19.79 5.99 16.76
N ILE A 94 -19.21 5.78 17.94
CA ILE A 94 -19.29 6.73 19.06
C ILE A 94 -18.65 8.07 18.68
N MET A 95 -17.49 8.06 18.02
CA MET A 95 -16.81 9.28 17.54
C MET A 95 -17.64 10.00 16.49
N THR A 96 -18.18 9.27 15.52
CA THR A 96 -19.10 9.80 14.50
C THR A 96 -20.32 10.46 15.11
N ASN A 97 -20.99 9.79 16.05
CA ASN A 97 -22.18 10.33 16.71
C ASN A 97 -21.86 11.60 17.52
N LYS A 98 -20.68 11.67 18.13
CA LYS A 98 -20.23 12.87 18.84
C LYS A 98 -20.04 14.04 17.87
N LEU A 99 -19.38 13.80 16.73
CA LEU A 99 -19.16 14.81 15.69
C LEU A 99 -20.50 15.35 15.16
N LEU A 100 -21.42 14.45 14.79
CA LEU A 100 -22.72 14.83 14.20
C LEU A 100 -23.62 15.61 15.17
N LYS A 101 -23.47 15.41 16.49
CA LYS A 101 -24.24 16.13 17.51
C LYS A 101 -23.59 17.44 17.96
N GLY A 102 -22.27 17.53 17.90
CA GLY A 102 -21.50 18.61 18.52
C GLY A 102 -21.43 19.90 17.71
N GLY A 103 -21.79 19.87 16.42
CA GLY A 103 -21.44 20.92 15.48
C GLY A 103 -19.92 21.00 15.26
N LEU A 104 -19.49 21.81 14.29
CA LEU A 104 -18.09 22.08 14.04
C LEU A 104 -17.72 23.46 14.58
N THR A 105 -16.52 23.58 15.15
CA THR A 105 -15.90 24.89 15.37
C THR A 105 -15.46 25.50 14.04
N PHE A 106 -15.24 26.82 14.01
CA PHE A 106 -14.78 27.52 12.80
C PHE A 106 -13.50 26.92 12.17
N ASN A 107 -12.57 26.42 12.99
CA ASN A 107 -11.35 25.79 12.48
C ASN A 107 -11.64 24.40 11.89
N GLU A 108 -12.61 23.68 12.44
CA GLU A 108 -13.03 22.37 11.93
C GLU A 108 -13.86 22.52 10.66
N GLU A 109 -14.67 23.58 10.51
CA GLU A 109 -15.35 23.92 9.26
C GLU A 109 -14.34 24.22 8.14
N LYS A 110 -13.31 25.01 8.42
CA LYS A 110 -12.21 25.26 7.47
C LYS A 110 -11.47 23.97 7.07
N CYS A 111 -11.24 23.10 8.05
CA CYS A 111 -10.65 21.78 7.81
C CYS A 111 -11.54 20.95 6.88
N GLU A 112 -12.86 20.92 7.14
CA GLU A 112 -13.85 20.24 6.30
C GLU A 112 -13.84 20.79 4.86
N GLU A 113 -13.82 22.11 4.68
CA GLU A 113 -13.74 22.73 3.35
C GLU A 113 -12.47 22.31 2.58
N GLN A 114 -11.33 22.24 3.27
CA GLN A 114 -10.08 21.78 2.67
C GLN A 114 -10.17 20.31 2.26
N ILE A 115 -10.70 19.46 3.14
CA ILE A 115 -10.94 18.04 2.85
C ILE A 115 -11.82 17.91 1.59
N ILE A 116 -12.94 18.63 1.52
CA ILE A 116 -13.85 18.58 0.36
C ILE A 116 -13.13 18.98 -0.94
N LYS A 117 -12.29 20.02 -0.90
CA LYS A 117 -11.48 20.43 -2.07
C LYS A 117 -10.53 19.33 -2.54
N ASP A 118 -9.92 18.61 -1.61
CA ASP A 118 -8.98 17.53 -1.94
C ASP A 118 -9.69 16.27 -2.44
N LEU A 119 -10.83 15.92 -1.84
CA LEU A 119 -11.66 14.79 -2.29
C LEU A 119 -12.18 14.97 -3.73
N ASN A 120 -12.51 16.21 -4.12
CA ASN A 120 -12.92 16.53 -5.49
C ASN A 120 -11.76 16.46 -6.52
N ARG A 121 -10.51 16.41 -6.05
CA ARG A 121 -9.29 16.34 -6.89
C ARG A 121 -8.67 14.94 -6.93
N LEU A 122 -9.34 13.93 -6.35
CA LEU A 122 -8.91 12.53 -6.46
C LEU A 122 -8.95 12.05 -7.91
N THR A 123 -8.28 10.93 -8.18
CA THR A 123 -8.26 10.36 -9.54
C THR A 123 -9.66 9.94 -9.99
N HIS A 124 -10.01 10.24 -11.24
CA HIS A 124 -11.27 9.86 -11.87
C HIS A 124 -11.28 8.42 -12.41
N ASP A 125 -10.11 7.76 -12.40
CA ASP A 125 -9.97 6.36 -12.82
C ASP A 125 -10.69 5.39 -11.87
N ILE A 126 -11.09 5.86 -10.68
CA ILE A 126 -11.84 5.09 -9.68
C ILE A 126 -13.22 5.77 -9.48
N PRO A 127 -14.23 5.41 -10.29
CA PRO A 127 -15.49 6.14 -10.35
C PRO A 127 -16.25 6.21 -9.02
N PHE A 128 -16.21 5.14 -8.21
CA PHE A 128 -16.97 5.09 -6.96
C PHE A 128 -16.53 6.14 -5.93
N LEU A 129 -15.30 6.68 -6.02
CA LEU A 129 -14.82 7.74 -5.13
C LEU A 129 -15.69 8.99 -5.20
N PHE A 130 -16.37 9.23 -6.33
CA PHE A 130 -17.27 10.37 -6.53
C PHE A 130 -18.74 10.04 -6.23
N HIS A 131 -19.02 8.85 -5.70
CA HIS A 131 -20.35 8.51 -5.23
C HIS A 131 -20.65 9.27 -3.93
N LYS A 132 -21.85 9.87 -3.82
CA LYS A 132 -22.22 10.72 -2.66
C LYS A 132 -21.99 10.04 -1.31
N LYS A 133 -22.39 8.76 -1.18
CA LYS A 133 -22.18 7.97 0.04
C LYS A 133 -20.69 7.84 0.42
N ILE A 134 -19.81 7.66 -0.58
CA ILE A 134 -18.36 7.50 -0.36
C ILE A 134 -17.71 8.85 -0.07
N GLN A 135 -18.11 9.93 -0.75
CA GLN A 135 -17.65 11.28 -0.44
C GLN A 135 -17.96 11.69 1.01
N GLU A 136 -19.19 11.45 1.48
CA GLU A 136 -19.57 11.76 2.87
C GLU A 136 -18.80 10.90 3.89
N LEU A 137 -18.57 9.63 3.56
CA LEU A 137 -17.78 8.70 4.37
C LEU A 137 -16.32 9.16 4.47
N MET A 138 -15.68 9.48 3.34
CA MET A 138 -14.29 9.96 3.28
C MET A 138 -14.12 11.28 4.01
N LYS A 139 -15.05 12.21 3.82
CA LYS A 139 -15.05 13.51 4.51
C LYS A 139 -15.09 13.31 6.02
N ARG A 140 -16.03 12.49 6.49
CA ARG A 140 -16.23 12.25 7.92
C ARG A 140 -15.03 11.59 8.57
N LEU A 141 -14.48 10.52 7.98
CA LEU A 141 -13.33 9.83 8.58
C LEU A 141 -12.08 10.71 8.62
N LEU A 142 -11.82 11.52 7.58
CA LEU A 142 -10.68 12.45 7.54
C LEU A 142 -10.86 13.58 8.57
N LEU A 143 -12.08 14.09 8.71
CA LEU A 143 -12.38 15.14 9.69
C LEU A 143 -12.25 14.61 11.12
N ILE A 144 -12.77 13.41 11.42
CA ILE A 144 -12.58 12.77 12.73
C ILE A 144 -11.09 12.59 13.03
N TYR A 145 -10.29 12.14 12.05
CA TYR A 145 -8.85 12.00 12.24
C TYR A 145 -8.20 13.34 12.57
N ALA A 146 -8.47 14.38 11.77
CA ALA A 146 -7.87 15.71 11.93
C ALA A 146 -8.17 16.32 13.31
N ILE A 147 -9.42 16.20 13.78
CA ILE A 147 -9.85 16.67 15.11
C ILE A 147 -9.11 15.93 16.23
N LYS A 148 -8.94 14.62 16.08
CA LYS A 148 -8.28 13.80 17.10
C LYS A 148 -6.76 13.92 17.12
N HIS A 149 -6.15 14.44 16.06
CA HIS A 149 -4.70 14.57 15.93
C HIS A 149 -4.30 16.02 15.62
N PRO A 150 -4.50 16.97 16.57
CA PRO A 150 -4.31 18.41 16.32
C PRO A 150 -2.86 18.80 15.97
N ALA A 151 -1.88 17.96 16.30
CA ALA A 151 -0.48 18.18 15.90
C ALA A 151 -0.26 18.07 14.37
N SER A 152 -1.13 17.33 13.69
CA SER A 152 -1.15 17.19 12.23
C SER A 152 -2.32 17.93 11.62
N GLY A 153 -3.51 17.82 12.21
CA GLY A 153 -4.76 18.23 11.58
C GLY A 153 -5.01 17.43 10.30
N TYR A 154 -5.57 18.10 9.29
CA TYR A 154 -5.63 17.57 7.93
C TYR A 154 -4.49 18.15 7.09
N VAL A 155 -3.73 17.28 6.43
CA VAL A 155 -2.64 17.66 5.51
C VAL A 155 -2.94 17.08 4.13
N GLN A 156 -2.74 17.90 3.09
CA GLN A 156 -2.95 17.49 1.70
C GLN A 156 -2.13 16.23 1.39
N GLY A 157 -2.78 15.23 0.79
CA GLY A 157 -2.22 13.89 0.57
C GLY A 157 -2.86 12.83 1.47
N MET A 158 -3.40 13.20 2.64
CA MET A 158 -4.14 12.24 3.49
C MET A 158 -5.35 11.62 2.79
N SER A 159 -6.02 12.37 1.90
CA SER A 159 -7.14 11.85 1.10
C SER A 159 -6.73 10.75 0.12
N ASP A 160 -5.47 10.75 -0.33
CA ASP A 160 -4.93 9.70 -1.17
C ASP A 160 -4.67 8.43 -0.37
N MET A 161 -4.20 8.57 0.88
CA MET A 161 -3.84 7.45 1.75
C MET A 161 -5.01 6.56 2.14
N ILE A 162 -6.25 7.07 2.06
CA ILE A 162 -7.47 6.29 2.38
C ILE A 162 -7.98 5.48 1.19
N VAL A 163 -7.61 5.85 -0.04
CA VAL A 163 -8.13 5.25 -1.28
C VAL A 163 -7.77 3.76 -1.38
N PRO A 164 -6.51 3.31 -1.12
CA PRO A 164 -6.18 1.89 -1.17
C PRO A 164 -7.01 1.04 -0.20
N PHE A 165 -7.25 1.51 1.02
CA PHE A 165 -8.06 0.79 2.00
C PHE A 165 -9.53 0.72 1.58
N LEU A 166 -10.09 1.81 1.03
CA LEU A 166 -11.46 1.81 0.50
C LEU A 166 -11.65 0.76 -0.58
N ILE A 167 -10.74 0.70 -1.55
CA ILE A 167 -10.79 -0.28 -2.63
C ILE A 167 -10.74 -1.70 -2.06
N VAL A 168 -9.72 -1.97 -1.24
CA VAL A 168 -9.48 -3.30 -0.70
C VAL A 168 -10.63 -3.79 0.17
N TYR A 169 -11.28 -2.90 0.93
CA TYR A 169 -12.38 -3.28 1.82
C TYR A 169 -13.74 -3.29 1.12
N ILE A 170 -13.96 -2.50 0.08
CA ILE A 170 -15.16 -2.63 -0.78
C ILE A 170 -15.14 -3.97 -1.52
N ASP A 171 -13.97 -4.38 -2.02
CA ASP A 171 -13.76 -5.67 -2.68
C ASP A 171 -14.13 -6.88 -1.78
N GLU A 172 -14.10 -6.75 -0.45
CA GLU A 172 -14.56 -7.80 0.49
C GLU A 172 -16.08 -8.04 0.43
N TYR A 173 -16.88 -7.02 0.09
CA TYR A 173 -18.34 -7.10 0.05
C TYR A 173 -18.86 -7.52 -1.32
N TYR A 174 -18.32 -6.90 -2.37
CA TYR A 174 -18.75 -7.10 -3.74
C TYR A 174 -17.51 -7.25 -4.60
N PHE A 175 -17.12 -8.50 -4.91
CA PHE A 175 -15.97 -8.87 -5.74
C PHE A 175 -16.09 -8.42 -7.22
N GLU A 176 -16.58 -7.21 -7.49
CA GLU A 176 -16.89 -6.66 -8.82
C GLU A 176 -16.05 -5.41 -9.14
N SER A 177 -16.15 -4.95 -10.40
CA SER A 177 -15.48 -3.76 -10.95
C SER A 177 -15.78 -2.48 -10.14
N TYR A 178 -14.89 -1.49 -10.21
CA TYR A 178 -14.96 -0.17 -9.54
C TYR A 178 -16.14 0.74 -9.99
N GLU A 179 -17.27 0.14 -10.34
CA GLU A 179 -18.46 0.82 -10.82
C GLU A 179 -19.20 1.55 -9.71
N LYS A 180 -19.66 2.77 -9.99
CA LYS A 180 -20.43 3.58 -9.03
C LYS A 180 -21.67 2.85 -8.47
N LYS A 181 -22.32 2.02 -9.30
CA LYS A 181 -23.58 1.32 -8.94
C LYS A 181 -23.40 0.30 -7.83
N ILE A 182 -22.18 -0.17 -7.57
CA ILE A 182 -21.91 -1.12 -6.49
C ILE A 182 -22.25 -0.50 -5.13
N ILE A 183 -22.03 0.81 -4.98
CA ILE A 183 -22.24 1.56 -3.74
C ILE A 183 -23.74 1.71 -3.40
N ASP A 184 -24.61 1.65 -4.41
CA ASP A 184 -26.05 1.70 -4.18
C ASP A 184 -26.56 0.43 -3.48
N LYS A 185 -25.85 -0.71 -3.65
CA LYS A 185 -26.18 -1.99 -3.01
C LYS A 185 -25.86 -2.02 -1.51
N PHE A 186 -24.90 -1.19 -1.05
CA PHE A 186 -24.51 -1.15 0.35
C PHE A 186 -25.65 -0.63 1.24
N SER A 187 -25.96 -1.39 2.29
CA SER A 187 -26.77 -0.95 3.42
C SER A 187 -26.01 0.08 4.26
N GLN A 188 -26.73 0.85 5.09
CA GLN A 188 -26.09 1.82 5.99
C GLN A 188 -25.12 1.14 6.96
N LYS A 189 -25.49 -0.03 7.48
CA LYS A 189 -24.63 -0.80 8.39
C LYS A 189 -23.31 -1.18 7.72
N GLU A 190 -23.33 -1.64 6.48
CA GLU A 190 -22.11 -2.02 5.76
C GLU A 190 -21.23 -0.80 5.47
N LEU A 191 -21.81 0.37 5.18
CA LEU A 191 -21.06 1.62 5.04
C LEU A 191 -20.41 2.05 6.35
N ASP A 192 -21.12 1.95 7.47
CA ASP A 192 -20.58 2.29 8.79
C ASP A 192 -19.42 1.35 9.18
N GLU A 193 -19.55 0.06 8.86
CA GLU A 193 -18.49 -0.94 9.06
C GLU A 193 -17.27 -0.68 8.16
N LEU A 194 -17.49 -0.39 6.87
CA LEU A 194 -16.45 -0.02 5.91
C LEU A 194 -15.69 1.21 6.38
N GLU A 195 -16.40 2.26 6.77
CA GLU A 195 -15.81 3.52 7.22
C GLU A 195 -14.92 3.33 8.44
N ALA A 196 -15.40 2.57 9.44
CA ALA A 196 -14.63 2.27 10.64
C ALA A 196 -13.36 1.47 10.32
N ASP A 197 -13.46 0.45 9.47
CA ASP A 197 -12.32 -0.36 9.06
C ASP A 197 -11.27 0.49 8.32
N VAL A 198 -11.70 1.36 7.39
CA VAL A 198 -10.80 2.31 6.70
C VAL A 198 -10.17 3.29 7.69
N TYR A 199 -10.94 3.85 8.62
CA TYR A 199 -10.44 4.81 9.61
C TYR A 199 -9.32 4.22 10.47
N TRP A 200 -9.51 2.99 10.99
CA TRP A 200 -8.50 2.37 11.84
C TRP A 200 -7.23 1.99 11.08
N SER A 201 -7.37 1.50 9.85
CA SER A 201 -6.22 1.21 8.99
C SER A 201 -5.48 2.49 8.56
N PHE A 202 -6.22 3.57 8.31
CA PHE A 202 -5.68 4.89 8.05
C PHE A 202 -4.92 5.47 9.27
N CYS A 203 -5.45 5.30 10.48
CA CYS A 203 -4.74 5.69 11.70
C CYS A 203 -3.41 4.95 11.84
N TRP A 204 -3.39 3.64 11.53
CA TRP A 204 -2.18 2.83 11.61
C TRP A 204 -1.09 3.33 10.65
N ILE A 205 -1.43 3.57 9.37
CA ILE A 205 -0.44 4.06 8.40
C ILE A 205 0.05 5.46 8.77
N LEU A 206 -0.82 6.37 9.21
CA LEU A 206 -0.36 7.69 9.62
C LEU A 206 0.48 7.66 10.90
N GLN A 207 0.27 6.67 11.77
CA GLN A 207 1.15 6.46 12.91
C GLN A 207 2.54 5.97 12.46
N SER A 208 2.63 5.11 11.44
CA SER A 208 3.93 4.63 10.94
C SER A 208 4.76 5.71 10.23
N ILE A 209 4.12 6.77 9.72
CA ILE A 209 4.79 7.90 9.04
C ILE A 209 4.34 9.25 9.59
N GLN A 210 4.18 9.35 10.93
CA GLN A 210 3.62 10.54 11.59
C GLN A 210 4.38 11.83 11.25
N SER A 211 5.71 11.74 11.17
CA SER A 211 6.59 12.87 10.87
C SER A 211 6.38 13.44 9.46
N HIS A 212 5.69 12.74 8.55
CA HIS A 212 5.36 13.21 7.21
C HIS A 212 4.23 14.25 7.22
N TYR A 213 3.40 14.25 8.27
CA TYR A 213 2.18 15.07 8.33
C TYR A 213 2.11 15.97 9.57
N THR A 214 3.18 16.08 10.34
CA THR A 214 3.29 17.09 11.39
C THR A 214 3.75 18.43 10.81
N TYR A 215 3.66 19.50 11.60
CA TYR A 215 4.10 20.83 11.18
C TYR A 215 5.49 20.81 10.54
N ASP A 216 5.63 21.45 9.37
CA ASP A 216 6.86 21.54 8.58
C ASP A 216 7.34 20.21 7.93
N GLN A 217 6.59 19.12 8.10
CA GLN A 217 6.78 17.80 7.49
C GLN A 217 8.24 17.29 7.55
N PRO A 218 8.85 17.21 8.76
CA PRO A 218 10.26 16.86 8.91
C PRO A 218 10.61 15.48 8.37
N GLY A 219 9.69 14.52 8.41
CA GLY A 219 9.90 13.18 7.87
C GLY A 219 10.20 13.19 6.37
N ILE A 220 9.35 13.86 5.59
CA ILE A 220 9.55 13.99 4.14
C ILE A 220 10.87 14.71 3.83
N ARG A 221 11.23 15.74 4.61
CA ARG A 221 12.50 16.45 4.42
C ARG A 221 13.71 15.55 4.66
N ASN A 222 13.62 14.63 5.62
CA ASN A 222 14.67 13.65 5.87
C ASN A 222 14.71 12.62 4.74
N GLU A 223 13.58 12.06 4.32
CA GLU A 223 13.52 11.11 3.20
C GLU A 223 14.06 11.71 1.89
N LEU A 224 13.81 12.99 1.61
CA LEU A 224 14.37 13.69 0.46
C LEU A 224 15.90 13.76 0.50
N LYS A 225 16.47 14.04 1.68
CA LYS A 225 17.93 14.05 1.87
C LYS A 225 18.52 12.66 1.74
N GLU A 226 17.89 11.66 2.34
CA GLU A 226 18.32 10.27 2.24
C GLU A 226 18.22 9.76 0.79
N LEU A 227 17.18 10.15 0.05
CA LEU A 227 17.07 9.83 -1.38
C LEU A 227 18.22 10.45 -2.19
N GLU A 228 18.62 11.69 -1.91
CA GLU A 228 19.80 12.29 -2.54
C GLU A 228 21.08 11.48 -2.23
N ILE A 229 21.30 11.12 -0.96
CA ILE A 229 22.45 10.33 -0.52
C ILE A 229 22.49 8.97 -1.24
N LEU A 230 21.36 8.25 -1.26
CA LEU A 230 21.22 6.96 -1.91
C LEU A 230 21.40 7.08 -3.43
N THR A 231 20.82 8.10 -4.05
CA THR A 231 20.98 8.31 -5.51
C THR A 231 22.44 8.59 -5.85
N LYS A 232 23.15 9.42 -5.08
CA LYS A 232 24.58 9.66 -5.28
C LYS A 232 25.40 8.36 -5.19
N LYS A 233 25.03 7.46 -4.28
CA LYS A 233 25.75 6.20 -4.02
C LYS A 233 25.46 5.11 -5.05
N TYR A 234 24.19 4.90 -5.40
CA TYR A 234 23.75 3.80 -6.24
C TYR A 234 23.50 4.21 -7.70
N ASN A 235 23.16 5.47 -7.94
CA ASN A 235 22.76 6.02 -9.23
C ASN A 235 23.57 7.29 -9.58
N LYS A 236 24.89 7.25 -9.37
CA LYS A 236 25.79 8.43 -9.44
C LYS A 236 25.59 9.30 -10.68
N LYS A 237 25.43 8.71 -11.87
CA LYS A 237 25.21 9.47 -13.12
C LYS A 237 23.91 10.29 -13.07
N VAL A 238 22.85 9.75 -12.47
CA VAL A 238 21.57 10.45 -12.31
C VAL A 238 21.74 11.62 -11.34
N ASP A 239 22.40 11.42 -10.20
CA ASP A 239 22.71 12.49 -9.24
C ASP A 239 23.51 13.64 -9.89
N GLU A 240 24.57 13.31 -10.63
CA GLU A 240 25.40 14.29 -11.35
C GLU A 240 24.59 15.07 -12.41
N HIS A 241 23.68 14.39 -13.12
CA HIS A 241 22.80 15.02 -14.10
C HIS A 241 21.79 15.98 -13.46
N LEU A 242 21.13 15.55 -12.38
CA LEU A 242 20.21 16.39 -11.60
C LEU A 242 20.92 17.66 -11.09
N LYS A 243 22.14 17.51 -10.56
CA LYS A 243 22.97 18.63 -10.10
C LYS A 243 23.38 19.56 -11.23
N LYS A 244 23.77 19.03 -12.39
CA LYS A 244 24.09 19.84 -13.58
C LYS A 244 22.90 20.71 -14.01
N LEU A 245 21.69 20.20 -13.86
CA LEU A 245 20.45 20.91 -14.18
C LEU A 245 19.95 21.81 -13.03
N ASN A 246 20.66 21.88 -11.90
CA ASN A 246 20.21 22.53 -10.66
C ASN A 246 18.82 22.06 -10.19
N MET A 247 18.49 20.79 -10.43
CA MET A 247 17.23 20.19 -10.02
C MET A 247 17.30 19.70 -8.57
N GLN A 248 16.31 20.09 -7.77
CA GLN A 248 16.19 19.69 -6.37
C GLN A 248 15.21 18.52 -6.24
N TYR A 249 15.54 17.53 -5.41
CA TYR A 249 14.70 16.35 -5.18
C TYR A 249 13.27 16.68 -4.76
N ILE A 250 13.09 17.76 -3.97
CA ILE A 250 11.76 18.21 -3.51
C ILE A 250 10.81 18.53 -4.68
N GLN A 251 11.32 18.93 -5.84
CA GLN A 251 10.51 19.34 -7.00
C GLN A 251 9.72 18.18 -7.63
N PHE A 252 10.15 16.93 -7.41
CA PHE A 252 9.45 15.74 -7.91
C PHE A 252 9.13 14.71 -6.82
N ALA A 253 10.06 14.46 -5.90
CA ALA A 253 9.93 13.38 -4.92
C ALA A 253 9.08 13.74 -3.70
N PHE A 254 8.73 15.01 -3.48
CA PHE A 254 7.82 15.37 -2.38
C PHE A 254 6.50 14.58 -2.47
N ARG A 255 5.91 14.51 -3.67
CA ARG A 255 4.67 13.75 -3.89
C ARG A 255 4.87 12.25 -3.73
N TRP A 256 6.04 11.73 -4.11
CA TRP A 256 6.37 10.31 -3.97
C TRP A 256 6.32 9.87 -2.51
N PHE A 257 6.88 10.68 -1.60
CA PHE A 257 6.85 10.42 -0.16
C PHE A 257 5.49 10.75 0.48
N ASN A 258 4.92 11.92 0.15
CA ASN A 258 3.66 12.38 0.74
C ASN A 258 2.45 11.50 0.37
N CYS A 259 2.54 10.74 -0.72
CA CYS A 259 1.48 9.82 -1.16
C CYS A 259 1.96 8.36 -1.23
N CYS A 260 3.13 8.02 -0.66
CA CYS A 260 3.72 6.67 -0.71
C CYS A 260 3.60 6.01 -2.10
N LEU A 261 4.01 6.77 -3.13
CA LEU A 261 4.03 6.41 -4.55
C LEU A 261 2.69 6.07 -5.22
N ILE A 262 1.53 6.16 -4.55
CA ILE A 262 0.26 5.72 -5.17
C ILE A 262 -0.16 6.57 -6.38
N ARG A 263 0.36 7.79 -6.49
CA ARG A 263 0.12 8.69 -7.65
C ARG A 263 0.99 8.34 -8.86
N GLU A 264 2.00 7.49 -8.68
CA GLU A 264 2.99 7.16 -9.71
C GLU A 264 2.68 5.85 -10.43
N PHE A 265 1.64 5.11 -10.03
CA PHE A 265 1.26 3.82 -10.61
C PHE A 265 -0.27 3.71 -10.79
N PRO A 266 -0.75 2.88 -11.74
CA PRO A 266 -2.12 2.38 -11.73
C PRO A 266 -2.47 1.77 -10.38
N ILE A 267 -3.72 1.95 -9.95
CA ILE A 267 -4.12 1.64 -8.57
C ILE A 267 -3.92 0.16 -8.21
N GLU A 268 -4.16 -0.76 -9.15
CA GLU A 268 -3.95 -2.20 -8.94
C GLU A 268 -2.48 -2.53 -8.66
N LEU A 269 -1.57 -1.80 -9.28
CA LEU A 269 -0.12 -1.93 -9.05
C LEU A 269 0.29 -1.27 -7.74
N SER A 270 -0.30 -0.12 -7.38
CA SER A 270 -0.11 0.50 -6.08
C SER A 270 -0.53 -0.43 -4.93
N LEU A 271 -1.61 -1.20 -5.09
CA LEU A 271 -2.02 -2.19 -4.10
C LEU A 271 -0.99 -3.30 -3.92
N ILE A 272 -0.34 -3.76 -5.00
CA ILE A 272 0.73 -4.77 -4.93
C ILE A 272 1.98 -4.19 -4.26
N LEU A 273 2.32 -2.93 -4.55
CA LEU A 273 3.40 -2.23 -3.87
C LEU A 273 3.13 -2.13 -2.36
N TRP A 274 1.90 -1.76 -1.99
CA TRP A 274 1.45 -1.67 -0.60
C TRP A 274 1.34 -3.03 0.09
N ASP A 275 1.04 -4.12 -0.64
CA ASP A 275 1.16 -5.48 -0.12
C ASP A 275 2.59 -5.71 0.40
N GLY A 276 3.61 -5.26 -0.34
CA GLY A 276 5.02 -5.27 0.07
C GLY A 276 5.28 -4.40 1.31
N TYR A 277 4.79 -3.16 1.35
CA TYR A 277 4.99 -2.25 2.47
C TYR A 277 4.36 -2.75 3.77
N ILE A 278 3.11 -3.22 3.71
CA ILE A 278 2.38 -3.77 4.87
C ILE A 278 3.02 -5.08 5.36
N SER A 279 3.74 -5.79 4.49
CA SER A 279 4.46 -7.00 4.85
C SER A 279 5.72 -6.76 5.66
N GLU A 280 6.28 -5.55 5.65
CA GLU A 280 7.49 -5.26 6.41
C GLU A 280 7.23 -5.26 7.93
N PRO A 281 8.19 -5.77 8.72
CA PRO A 281 8.04 -5.82 10.17
C PRO A 281 7.90 -4.41 10.75
N ASN A 282 7.18 -4.31 11.87
CA ASN A 282 6.96 -3.08 12.62
C ASN A 282 6.26 -1.93 11.85
N GLY A 283 5.79 -2.16 10.61
CA GLY A 283 5.17 -1.13 9.79
C GLY A 283 6.17 -0.21 9.07
N ASN A 284 7.48 -0.55 9.09
CA ASN A 284 8.53 0.29 8.51
C ASN A 284 8.53 0.33 6.97
N GLY A 285 7.63 -0.41 6.30
CA GLY A 285 7.59 -0.47 4.85
C GLY A 285 7.25 0.87 4.18
N PHE A 286 6.41 1.70 4.82
CA PHE A 286 5.98 2.99 4.25
C PHE A 286 7.03 4.10 4.37
N GLU A 287 8.01 3.96 5.27
CA GLU A 287 9.14 4.89 5.43
C GLU A 287 10.37 4.31 4.72
N GLU A 288 10.92 3.21 5.24
CA GLU A 288 12.20 2.65 4.77
C GLU A 288 12.08 2.02 3.38
N LEU A 289 11.16 1.06 3.18
CA LEU A 289 11.06 0.36 1.91
C LEU A 289 10.59 1.29 0.78
N ASN A 290 9.74 2.27 1.10
CA ASN A 290 9.33 3.32 0.17
C ASN A 290 10.52 4.17 -0.31
N LEU A 291 11.43 4.57 0.58
CA LEU A 291 12.68 5.27 0.23
C LEU A 291 13.53 4.47 -0.77
N TYR A 292 13.70 3.16 -0.53
CA TYR A 292 14.45 2.30 -1.45
C TYR A 292 13.73 2.07 -2.77
N CYS A 293 12.39 2.06 -2.79
CA CYS A 293 11.61 2.04 -4.02
C CYS A 293 11.81 3.33 -4.82
N CYS A 294 11.80 4.50 -4.17
CA CYS A 294 12.06 5.78 -4.83
C CYS A 294 13.46 5.81 -5.48
N CYS A 295 14.48 5.33 -4.79
CA CYS A 295 15.83 5.20 -5.35
C CYS A 295 15.88 4.22 -6.55
N SER A 296 15.19 3.09 -6.43
CA SER A 296 15.11 2.09 -7.50
C SER A 296 14.36 2.60 -8.73
N LEU A 297 13.34 3.47 -8.56
CA LEU A 297 12.67 4.12 -9.69
C LEU A 297 13.62 5.01 -10.50
N LEU A 298 14.48 5.78 -9.82
CA LEU A 298 15.50 6.58 -10.48
C LEU A 298 16.51 5.71 -11.25
N GLU A 299 16.83 4.53 -10.73
CA GLU A 299 17.68 3.55 -11.44
C GLU A 299 16.98 3.01 -12.69
N ILE A 300 15.73 2.54 -12.56
CA ILE A 300 14.95 1.93 -13.65
C ILE A 300 14.81 2.91 -14.82
N PHE A 301 14.56 4.19 -14.53
CA PHE A 301 14.40 5.22 -15.55
C PHE A 301 15.70 5.98 -15.88
N SER A 302 16.85 5.55 -15.35
CA SER A 302 18.13 6.27 -15.47
C SER A 302 18.49 6.64 -16.91
N ASN A 303 18.37 5.70 -17.86
CA ASN A 303 18.68 5.94 -19.28
C ASN A 303 17.84 7.08 -19.86
N THR A 304 16.55 7.14 -19.51
CA THR A 304 15.62 8.19 -19.97
C THR A 304 15.89 9.52 -19.27
N ILE A 305 16.20 9.48 -17.97
CA ILE A 305 16.51 10.67 -17.18
C ILE A 305 17.74 11.40 -17.73
N LEU A 306 18.80 10.66 -18.06
CA LEU A 306 20.08 11.21 -18.53
C LEU A 306 19.97 11.91 -19.89
N GLN A 307 18.87 11.73 -20.63
CA GLN A 307 18.65 12.32 -21.95
C GLN A 307 17.78 13.58 -21.91
N LYS A 308 17.24 13.95 -20.74
CA LYS A 308 16.28 15.06 -20.61
C LYS A 308 16.95 16.32 -20.08
N ASP A 309 16.47 17.48 -20.55
CA ASP A 309 16.78 18.76 -19.95
C ASP A 309 15.92 19.02 -18.69
N PHE A 310 16.08 20.17 -18.04
CA PHE A 310 15.36 20.48 -16.80
C PHE A 310 13.83 20.41 -16.96
N THR A 311 13.29 21.02 -18.01
CA THR A 311 11.84 21.14 -18.21
C THR A 311 11.22 19.77 -18.47
N ASP A 312 11.81 19.01 -19.41
CA ASP A 312 11.32 17.68 -19.77
C ASP A 312 11.49 16.68 -18.63
N LEU A 313 12.55 16.84 -17.82
CA LEU A 313 12.82 15.95 -16.70
C LEU A 313 11.84 16.15 -15.55
N ILE A 314 11.46 17.39 -15.22
CA ILE A 314 10.42 17.64 -14.20
C ILE A 314 9.10 17.00 -14.63
N VAL A 315 8.66 17.24 -15.87
CA VAL A 315 7.41 16.68 -16.39
C VAL A 315 7.46 15.15 -16.37
N PHE A 316 8.60 14.57 -16.75
CA PHE A 316 8.79 13.12 -16.75
C PHE A 316 8.75 12.51 -15.35
N LEU A 317 9.48 13.07 -14.37
CA LEU A 317 9.53 12.54 -13.00
C LEU A 317 8.19 12.71 -12.26
N GLN A 318 7.40 13.72 -12.64
CA GLN A 318 6.04 13.91 -12.13
C GLN A 318 4.98 13.11 -12.91
N ASN A 319 5.33 12.44 -14.00
CA ASN A 319 4.41 11.63 -14.81
C ASN A 319 5.15 10.42 -15.39
N LEU A 320 5.69 9.57 -14.50
CA LEU A 320 6.42 8.37 -14.92
C LEU A 320 5.53 7.50 -15.83
N PRO A 321 6.07 6.90 -16.91
CA PRO A 321 5.29 6.16 -17.89
C PRO A 321 4.94 4.74 -17.40
N THR A 322 4.21 4.65 -16.28
CA THR A 322 3.89 3.40 -15.57
C THR A 322 2.53 2.83 -15.94
N LYS A 323 1.76 3.49 -16.81
CA LYS A 323 0.42 3.04 -17.22
C LYS A 323 0.38 1.62 -17.78
N ASN A 324 1.45 1.22 -18.48
CA ASN A 324 1.59 -0.11 -19.09
C ASN A 324 2.44 -1.07 -18.24
N TRP A 325 2.81 -0.68 -17.02
CA TRP A 325 3.50 -1.59 -16.11
C TRP A 325 2.57 -2.74 -15.72
N THR A 326 3.19 -3.82 -15.29
CA THR A 326 2.56 -5.05 -14.86
C THR A 326 2.98 -5.38 -13.44
N LYS A 327 2.37 -6.42 -12.86
CA LYS A 327 2.80 -6.98 -11.56
C LYS A 327 4.30 -7.31 -11.54
N ASN A 328 4.85 -7.79 -12.66
CA ASN A 328 6.27 -8.14 -12.76
C ASN A 328 7.17 -6.90 -12.63
N ASP A 329 6.75 -5.75 -13.14
CA ASP A 329 7.52 -4.50 -13.03
C ASP A 329 7.55 -3.99 -11.58
N ILE A 330 6.43 -4.09 -10.85
CA ILE A 330 6.39 -3.80 -9.40
C ILE A 330 7.27 -4.79 -8.61
N GLN A 331 7.26 -6.07 -8.97
CA GLN A 331 8.12 -7.07 -8.33
C GLN A 331 9.61 -6.77 -8.59
N GLN A 332 9.98 -6.33 -9.80
CA GLN A 332 11.34 -5.90 -10.09
C GLN A 332 11.74 -4.64 -9.31
N LEU A 333 10.83 -3.68 -9.18
CA LEU A 333 11.02 -2.49 -8.35
C LEU A 333 11.29 -2.87 -6.89
N LEU A 334 10.43 -3.71 -6.30
CA LEU A 334 10.59 -4.21 -4.94
C LEU A 334 11.90 -5.01 -4.78
N PHE A 335 12.24 -5.87 -5.74
CA PHE A 335 13.48 -6.64 -5.72
C PHE A 335 14.72 -5.75 -5.67
N LYS A 336 14.77 -4.72 -6.52
CA LYS A 336 15.85 -3.71 -6.48
C LYS A 336 15.87 -2.96 -5.14
N ALA A 337 14.72 -2.56 -4.64
CA ALA A 337 14.61 -1.87 -3.36
C ALA A 337 15.15 -2.73 -2.20
N TYR A 338 14.78 -4.02 -2.13
CA TYR A 338 15.31 -4.95 -1.13
C TYR A 338 16.81 -5.19 -1.26
N ALA A 339 17.36 -5.20 -2.49
CA ALA A 339 18.79 -5.31 -2.69
C ALA A 339 19.52 -4.11 -2.08
N ILE A 340 19.01 -2.89 -2.31
CA ILE A 340 19.57 -1.66 -1.71
C ILE A 340 19.43 -1.70 -0.18
N TYR A 341 18.23 -2.01 0.34
CA TYR A 341 17.97 -2.17 1.77
C TYR A 341 18.98 -3.11 2.43
N THR A 342 19.20 -4.29 1.82
CA THR A 342 20.12 -5.30 2.35
C THR A 342 21.57 -4.81 2.37
N MET A 343 22.01 -4.08 1.34
CA MET A 343 23.37 -3.53 1.28
C MET A 343 23.62 -2.43 2.32
N GLU A 344 22.58 -1.71 2.73
CA GLU A 344 22.69 -0.63 3.72
C GLU A 344 22.59 -1.12 5.17
N HIS A 345 21.91 -2.23 5.43
CA HIS A 345 21.74 -2.79 6.79
C HIS A 345 22.74 -3.91 7.14
N LEU A 346 23.58 -4.35 6.20
CA LEU A 346 24.67 -5.31 6.44
C LEU A 346 26.03 -4.65 6.72
N LYS A 347 26.09 -3.33 6.78
CA LYS A 347 27.27 -2.55 7.19
C LYS A 347 27.14 -2.14 8.64
#